data_AF-A0A0F9H5Z4-F1
#
_entry.id   AF-A0A0F9H5Z4-F1
#
_cell.length_a   1.000
_cell.length_b   1.000
_cell.length_c   1.000
_cell.angle_alpha   90.00
_cell.angle_beta   90.00
_cell.angle_gamma   90.00
#
_symmetry.space_group_name_H-M   'P 1'
#
loop_
_entity.id
_entity.type
_entity.pdbx_description
1 polymer ?
#
loop_
_entity_poly.entity_id
_entity_poly.type
_entity_poly.pdbx_seq_one_letter_code
_entity_poly.pdbx_strand_id
1 'polypeptide(L)'
;MEISLKINIHKNQQFSLIIKRHPKIAGLLTSLTNVLKVGCNGVVIKDQDGHLQITSFEGAATLSILQTFIEVAYIKITGYNDAKEPEESSSRS
;
A
#
# COMPACT_ATOMS: atom_id res chain seq x y z
N MET A 1 7.53 13.06 -7.91
CA MET A 1 8.25 12.25 -6.90
C MET A 1 8.00 10.80 -7.23
N GLU A 2 9.03 9.96 -7.17
CA GLU A 2 8.89 8.53 -7.46
C GLU A 2 9.13 7.72 -6.20
N ILE A 3 8.26 6.74 -5.93
CA ILE A 3 8.44 5.76 -4.86
C ILE A 3 8.53 4.39 -5.51
N SER A 4 9.73 3.80 -5.47
CA SER A 4 9.96 2.48 -6.04
C SER A 4 9.35 1.40 -5.13
N LEU A 5 8.50 0.58 -5.73
CA LEU A 5 7.81 -0.53 -5.09
C LEU A 5 8.02 -1.79 -5.92
N LYS A 6 8.57 -2.84 -5.30
CA LYS A 6 8.83 -4.12 -5.96
C LYS A 6 8.01 -5.21 -5.28
N ILE A 7 7.16 -5.86 -6.06
CA ILE A 7 6.34 -7.01 -5.63
C ILE A 7 6.96 -8.27 -6.25
N ASN A 8 7.31 -9.25 -5.42
CA ASN A 8 7.63 -10.59 -5.91
C ASN A 8 6.51 -11.55 -5.52
N ILE A 9 6.06 -12.34 -6.50
CA ILE A 9 5.06 -13.40 -6.33
C ILE A 9 5.81 -14.73 -6.28
N HIS A 10 5.64 -15.46 -5.21
CA HIS A 10 6.29 -16.76 -4.97
C HIS A 10 5.31 -17.90 -5.21
N LYS A 11 5.82 -19.14 -5.17
CA LYS A 11 4.97 -20.34 -5.13
C LYS A 11 4.05 -20.29 -3.91
N ASN A 12 2.89 -20.94 -3.98
CA ASN A 12 1.88 -21.02 -2.90
C ASN A 12 1.23 -19.68 -2.55
N GLN A 13 1.04 -18.77 -3.52
CA GLN A 13 0.38 -17.46 -3.31
C GLN A 13 1.05 -16.60 -2.22
N GLN A 14 2.32 -16.83 -1.94
CA GLN A 14 3.08 -16.00 -1.04
C GLN A 14 3.60 -14.78 -1.79
N PHE A 15 3.56 -13.64 -1.14
CA PHE A 15 4.07 -12.39 -1.70
C PHE A 15 5.22 -11.87 -0.85
N SER A 16 6.13 -11.15 -1.50
CA SER A 16 7.07 -10.29 -0.80
C SER A 16 7.04 -8.90 -1.40
N LEU A 17 7.14 -7.90 -0.54
CA LEU A 17 7.11 -6.50 -0.91
C LEU A 17 8.42 -5.85 -0.48
N ILE A 18 9.02 -5.07 -1.37
CA ILE A 18 10.17 -4.23 -1.07
C ILE A 18 9.79 -2.79 -1.40
N ILE A 19 9.81 -1.93 -0.39
CA ILE A 19 9.49 -0.50 -0.53
C ILE A 19 10.71 0.32 -0.12
N LYS A 20 11.18 1.21 -0.98
CA LYS A 20 12.23 2.18 -0.61
C LYS A 20 11.69 3.18 0.40
N ARG A 21 12.42 3.41 1.50
CA ARG A 21 12.04 4.39 2.52
C ARG A 21 12.06 5.79 1.94
N HIS A 22 11.01 6.56 2.21
CA HIS A 22 10.94 7.97 1.87
C HIS A 22 10.21 8.74 2.98
N PRO A 23 10.73 9.88 3.46
CA PRO A 23 10.15 10.62 4.60
C PRO A 23 8.66 10.94 4.43
N LYS A 24 8.24 11.34 3.23
CA LYS A 24 6.84 11.69 2.90
C LYS A 24 5.83 10.55 3.09
N ILE A 25 6.27 9.29 3.07
CA ILE A 25 5.41 8.12 3.30
C ILE A 25 5.76 7.34 4.58
N ALA A 26 6.66 7.85 5.42
CA ALA A 26 7.09 7.15 6.64
C ALA A 26 5.91 6.79 7.56
N GLY A 27 4.94 7.69 7.71
CA GLY A 27 3.70 7.41 8.44
C GLY A 27 2.87 6.29 7.80
N LEU A 28 2.75 6.26 6.47
CA LEU A 28 2.03 5.21 5.76
C LEU A 28 2.71 3.85 5.90
N LEU A 29 4.04 3.82 5.82
CA LEU A 29 4.84 2.60 6.03
C LEU A 29 4.67 2.05 7.45
N THR A 30 4.58 2.94 8.44
CA THR A 30 4.32 2.57 9.83
C THR A 30 2.93 1.95 9.97
N SER A 31 1.90 2.58 9.38
CA SER A 31 0.53 2.04 9.39
C SER A 31 0.44 0.68 8.70
N LEU A 32 1.06 0.52 7.52
CA LEU A 32 1.11 -0.76 6.80
C LEU A 32 1.75 -1.85 7.67
N THR A 33 2.89 -1.54 8.28
CA THR A 33 3.61 -2.47 9.16
C THR A 33 2.73 -2.94 10.33
N ASN A 34 2.00 -2.01 10.96
CA ASN A 34 1.12 -2.33 12.08
C ASN A 34 -0.07 -3.18 11.65
N VAL A 35 -0.74 -2.82 10.55
CA VAL A 35 -1.88 -3.58 10.02
C VAL A 35 -1.47 -5.00 9.67
N LEU A 36 -0.34 -5.17 9.00
CA LEU A 36 0.15 -6.50 8.63
C LEU A 36 0.50 -7.34 9.86
N LYS A 37 1.19 -6.76 10.86
CA LYS A 37 1.53 -7.49 12.10
C LYS A 37 0.31 -7.99 12.87
N VAL A 38 -0.79 -7.23 12.84
CA VAL A 38 -2.03 -7.58 13.55
C VAL A 38 -2.94 -8.49 12.72
N GLY A 39 -3.02 -8.26 11.41
CA GLY A 39 -3.98 -8.91 10.53
C GLY A 39 -3.46 -10.11 9.74
N CYS A 40 -2.13 -10.28 9.63
CA CYS A 40 -1.53 -11.34 8.82
C CYS A 40 -0.69 -12.27 9.68
N ASN A 41 -1.14 -13.52 9.83
CA ASN A 41 -0.36 -14.56 10.48
C ASN A 41 0.91 -14.87 9.69
N GLY A 42 2.03 -15.03 10.39
CA GLY A 42 3.31 -15.41 9.80
C GLY A 42 4.01 -14.30 9.00
N VAL A 43 3.49 -13.06 9.01
CA VAL A 43 4.16 -11.96 8.32
C VAL A 43 5.53 -11.70 8.93
N VAL A 44 6.56 -11.67 8.10
CA VAL A 44 7.91 -11.29 8.51
C VAL A 44 8.23 -9.93 7.91
N ILE A 45 8.56 -8.97 8.77
CA ILE A 45 8.94 -7.61 8.37
C ILE A 45 10.40 -7.40 8.75
N LYS A 46 11.22 -7.14 7.73
CA LYS A 46 12.64 -6.84 7.86
C LYS A 46 12.85 -5.38 7.51
N ASP A 47 13.40 -4.65 8.47
CA ASP A 47 13.91 -3.33 8.25
C ASP A 47 15.37 -3.44 7.78
N GLN A 48 15.65 -3.00 6.56
CA GLN A 48 16.98 -3.03 5.97
C GLN A 48 17.36 -1.61 5.53
N ASP A 49 18.66 -1.32 5.44
CA ASP A 49 19.13 0.03 5.15
C ASP A 49 18.54 0.56 3.85
N GLY A 50 17.65 1.56 3.98
CA GLY A 50 16.98 2.22 2.86
C GLY A 50 15.70 1.55 2.35
N HIS A 51 15.32 0.36 2.81
CA HIS A 51 14.09 -0.31 2.37
C HIS A 51 13.40 -1.15 3.45
N LEU A 52 12.07 -1.15 3.37
CA LEU A 52 11.23 -2.07 4.13
C LEU A 52 10.99 -3.31 3.27
N GLN A 53 11.35 -4.49 3.81
CA GLN A 53 11.05 -5.77 3.19
C GLN A 53 10.00 -6.52 4.00
N ILE A 54 8.94 -6.95 3.33
CA ILE A 54 7.86 -7.76 3.91
C ILE A 54 7.90 -9.10 3.19
N THR A 55 8.07 -10.20 3.92
CA THR A 55 8.20 -11.55 3.36
C THR A 55 7.13 -12.47 3.92
N SER A 56 6.55 -13.27 3.02
CA SER A 56 5.59 -14.36 3.24
C SER A 56 4.41 -13.99 4.13
N PHE A 57 3.26 -13.84 3.47
CA PHE A 57 1.96 -13.74 4.09
C PHE A 57 0.96 -14.40 3.14
N GLU A 58 -0.01 -15.11 3.70
CA GLU A 58 -0.97 -15.94 2.95
C GLU A 58 -2.37 -15.30 2.94
N GLY A 59 -3.17 -15.66 1.93
CA GLY A 59 -4.60 -15.35 1.87
C GLY A 59 -4.97 -14.06 1.13
N ALA A 60 -6.22 -14.03 0.65
CA ALA A 60 -6.79 -12.95 -0.15
C ALA A 60 -6.83 -11.60 0.59
N ALA A 61 -7.02 -11.61 1.92
CA ALA A 61 -7.03 -10.42 2.75
C ALA A 61 -5.73 -9.60 2.60
N THR A 62 -4.60 -10.26 2.36
CA THR A 62 -3.31 -9.58 2.29
C THR A 62 -3.07 -8.88 0.95
N LEU A 63 -3.61 -9.39 -0.14
CA LEU A 63 -3.60 -8.70 -1.43
C LEU A 63 -4.42 -7.40 -1.36
N SER A 64 -5.59 -7.44 -0.72
CA SER A 64 -6.42 -6.25 -0.52
C SER A 64 -5.72 -5.20 0.32
N ILE A 65 -5.04 -5.59 1.42
CA ILE A 65 -4.26 -4.65 2.24
C ILE A 65 -3.16 -3.95 1.42
N LEU A 66 -2.47 -4.70 0.55
CA LEU A 66 -1.44 -4.13 -0.33
C LEU A 66 -2.03 -3.16 -1.36
N GLN A 67 -3.15 -3.52 -1.98
CA GLN A 67 -3.85 -2.66 -2.93
C GLN A 67 -4.27 -1.34 -2.27
N THR A 68 -4.92 -1.40 -1.10
CA THR A 68 -5.31 -0.21 -0.34
C THR A 68 -4.11 0.65 0.03
N PHE A 69 -2.98 0.04 0.43
CA PHE A 69 -1.76 0.80 0.71
C PHE A 69 -1.25 1.55 -0.53
N ILE A 70 -1.19 0.90 -1.69
CA ILE A 70 -0.72 1.51 -2.94
C ILE A 70 -1.63 2.67 -3.34
N GLU A 71 -2.94 2.50 -3.21
CA GLU A 71 -3.94 3.53 -3.52
C GLU A 71 -3.81 4.75 -2.61
N VAL A 72 -3.76 4.54 -1.29
CA VAL A 72 -3.59 5.64 -0.32
C VAL A 72 -2.23 6.33 -0.49
N ALA A 73 -1.18 5.57 -0.79
CA ALA A 73 0.13 6.15 -1.10
C ALA A 73 0.06 7.00 -2.37
N TYR A 74 -0.57 6.52 -3.44
CA TYR A 74 -0.75 7.26 -4.68
C TYR A 74 -1.50 8.57 -4.43
N ILE A 75 -2.67 8.53 -3.79
CA ILE A 75 -3.48 9.71 -3.43
C ILE A 75 -2.66 10.72 -2.62
N LYS A 76 -1.93 10.26 -1.61
CA LYS A 76 -1.12 11.14 -0.75
C LYS A 76 0.05 11.80 -1.50
N ILE A 77 0.55 11.15 -2.55
CA ILE A 77 1.68 11.65 -3.36
C ILE A 77 1.20 12.62 -4.44
N THR A 78 0.09 12.29 -5.11
CA THR A 78 -0.42 13.04 -6.27
C THR A 78 -1.43 14.11 -5.88
N GLY A 79 -1.99 14.04 -4.67
CA GLY A 79 -3.13 14.86 -4.28
C GLY A 79 -4.41 14.49 -5.03
N TYR A 80 -4.44 13.31 -5.67
CA TYR A 80 -5.59 12.82 -6.43
C TYR A 80 -6.76 12.59 -5.48
N ASN A 81 -7.72 13.51 -5.48
CA ASN A 81 -9.00 13.31 -4.83
C ASN A 81 -9.94 12.71 -5.87
N ASP A 82 -10.36 11.47 -5.64
CA ASP A 82 -11.42 10.78 -6.39
C ASP A 82 -12.82 11.33 -5.99
N ALA A 83 -12.89 12.65 -5.75
CA ALA A 83 -14.14 13.34 -5.62
C ALA A 83 -14.73 13.40 -7.03
N LYS A 84 -15.53 12.39 -7.36
CA LYS A 84 -16.54 12.55 -8.42
C LYS A 84 -17.21 13.89 -8.16
N GLU A 85 -17.11 14.81 -9.13
CA GLU A 85 -17.96 15.98 -9.15
C GLU A 85 -19.40 15.47 -8.98
N PRO A 86 -20.17 15.98 -8.01
CA PRO A 86 -21.61 15.83 -8.09
C PRO A 86 -22.01 16.67 -9.31
N GLU A 87 -22.31 16.02 -10.43
CA GLU A 87 -23.08 16.64 -11.50
C GLU A 87 -24.52 16.85 -10.97
N GLU A 88 -24.71 17.91 -10.21
CA GLU A 88 -26.00 18.57 -10.01
C GLU A 88 -25.75 20.05 -10.25
N SER A 89 -26.39 20.74 -11.20
CA SER A 89 -27.83 20.75 -11.42
C SER A 89 -28.21 21.28 -12.81
N SER A 90 -29.26 20.69 -13.38
CA SER A 90 -30.39 21.36 -14.05
C SER A 90 -30.10 22.58 -14.94
N SER A 91 -30.24 22.41 -16.25
CA SER A 91 -30.64 23.47 -17.18
C SER A 91 -31.53 22.89 -18.26
N ARG A 92 -32.77 22.55 -17.89
CA ARG A 92 -33.88 22.57 -18.85
C ARG A 92 -34.46 23.98 -18.81
N SER A 93 -34.01 24.80 -19.75
CA SER A 93 -34.72 26.00 -20.21
C SER A 93 -35.61 25.63 -21.38
#